data_AF-A0A661CV09-F1
#
_entry.id   AF-A0A661CV09-F1
#
_cell.length_a   1.000
_cell.length_b   1.000
_cell.length_c   1.000
_cell.angle_alpha   90.00
_cell.angle_beta   90.00
_cell.angle_gamma   90.00
#
_symmetry.space_group_name_H-M   'P 1'
#
loop_
_entity.id
_entity.type
_entity.pdbx_description
1 polymer ?
#
loop_
_entity_poly.entity_id
_entity_poly.type
_entity_poly.pdbx_seq_one_letter_code
_entity_poly.pdbx_strand_id
1 'polypeptide(L)'
;SKMIAIFALADSQVTREQISNWLKKEEDPDYQNCSDILLATFLNGLINDKRGKKEGDQPKPEKKLSNNIIFRKLKIALNLKDDDILELLLLADLQISKHELSAFFRRADHKHYRNCKDQILRNFLKGVQLKYHPNAQSKPEFQWK
;
A
#
# COMPACT_ATOMS: atom_id res chain seq x y z
N SER A 1 -9.36 -6.41 -16.55
CA SER A 1 -8.04 -6.07 -15.94
C SER A 1 -8.09 -6.35 -14.45
N LYS A 2 -7.04 -6.92 -13.85
CA LYS A 2 -6.98 -7.26 -12.41
C LYS A 2 -7.22 -6.03 -11.52
N MET A 3 -6.73 -4.85 -11.91
CA MET A 3 -6.92 -3.60 -11.17
C MET A 3 -8.41 -3.20 -11.07
N ILE A 4 -9.17 -3.29 -12.17
CA ILE A 4 -10.60 -2.98 -12.18
C ILE A 4 -11.37 -3.93 -11.26
N ALA A 5 -11.04 -5.23 -11.32
CA ALA A 5 -11.65 -6.23 -10.45
C ALA A 5 -11.41 -5.94 -8.97
N ILE A 6 -10.21 -5.45 -8.61
CA ILE A 6 -9.89 -5.05 -7.22
C ILE A 6 -10.80 -3.91 -6.75
N PHE A 7 -11.00 -2.85 -7.54
CA PHE A 7 -11.93 -1.79 -7.19
C PHE A 7 -13.37 -2.29 -7.04
N ALA A 8 -13.81 -3.19 -7.94
CA ALA A 8 -15.14 -3.78 -7.88
C ALA A 8 -15.37 -4.60 -6.59
N LEU A 9 -14.33 -5.24 -6.04
CA LEU A 9 -14.40 -5.94 -4.75
C LEU A 9 -14.60 -4.99 -3.56
N ALA A 10 -14.36 -3.69 -3.73
CA ALA A 10 -14.69 -2.63 -2.79
C ALA A 10 -15.90 -1.79 -3.25
N ASP A 11 -16.76 -2.39 -4.09
CA ASP A 11 -18.02 -1.81 -4.56
C ASP A 11 -17.84 -0.48 -5.32
N SER A 12 -16.69 -0.33 -6.00
CA SER A 12 -16.35 0.85 -6.81
C SER A 12 -16.06 0.46 -8.25
N GLN A 13 -16.67 1.19 -9.19
CA GLN A 13 -16.47 0.99 -10.62
C GLN A 13 -15.48 2.01 -11.15
N VAL A 14 -14.44 1.53 -11.83
CA VAL A 14 -13.40 2.36 -12.45
C VAL A 14 -13.12 1.86 -13.86
N THR A 15 -12.77 2.78 -14.74
CA THR A 15 -12.41 2.47 -16.12
C THR A 15 -10.91 2.20 -16.25
N ARG A 16 -10.52 1.56 -17.36
CA ARG A 16 -9.11 1.38 -17.71
C ARG A 16 -8.40 2.72 -17.92
N GLU A 17 -9.10 3.69 -18.50
CA GLU A 17 -8.60 5.03 -18.76
C GLU A 17 -8.28 5.76 -17.45
N GLN A 18 -9.20 5.75 -16.48
CA GLN A 18 -8.97 6.32 -15.15
C GLN A 18 -7.72 5.73 -14.47
N ILE A 19 -7.58 4.40 -14.49
CA ILE A 19 -6.40 3.73 -13.94
C ILE A 19 -5.13 4.16 -14.67
N SER A 20 -5.18 4.29 -16.00
CA SER A 20 -4.05 4.75 -16.80
C SER A 20 -3.65 6.17 -16.41
N ASN A 21 -4.62 7.07 -16.27
CA ASN A 21 -4.41 8.48 -15.94
C ASN A 21 -3.81 8.68 -14.55
N TRP A 22 -4.16 7.82 -13.58
CA TRP A 22 -3.58 7.85 -12.23
C TRP A 22 -2.13 7.37 -12.15
N LEU A 23 -1.67 6.57 -13.12
CA LEU A 23 -0.32 6.00 -13.15
C LEU A 23 0.63 6.78 -14.07
N LYS A 24 0.11 7.79 -14.78
CA LYS A 24 0.92 8.73 -15.56
C LYS A 24 1.75 9.61 -14.64
N LYS A 25 2.84 10.17 -15.19
CA LYS A 25 3.63 11.16 -14.47
C LYS A 25 2.88 12.48 -14.39
N GLU A 26 3.20 13.31 -13.39
CA GLU A 26 2.48 14.57 -13.16
C GLU A 26 2.57 15.55 -14.35
N GLU A 27 3.59 15.41 -15.20
CA GLU A 27 3.79 16.26 -16.38
C GLU A 27 3.01 15.80 -17.62
N ASP A 28 2.39 14.61 -17.59
CA ASP A 28 1.59 14.11 -18.71
C ASP A 28 0.26 14.85 -18.81
N PRO A 29 -0.18 15.30 -20.00
CA PRO A 29 -1.45 16.03 -20.17
C PRO A 29 -2.69 15.29 -19.68
N ASP A 30 -2.69 13.95 -19.70
CA ASP A 30 -3.82 13.16 -19.21
C ASP A 30 -3.66 12.73 -17.75
N TYR A 31 -2.62 13.22 -17.05
CA TYR A 31 -2.43 12.91 -15.63
C TYR A 31 -3.63 13.34 -14.80
N GLN A 32 -4.05 12.45 -13.91
CA GLN A 32 -5.06 12.76 -12.91
C GLN A 32 -4.58 12.29 -11.55
N ASN A 33 -4.74 13.15 -10.53
CA ASN A 33 -4.39 12.78 -9.18
C ASN A 33 -5.28 11.64 -8.66
N CYS A 34 -4.67 10.60 -8.08
CA CYS A 34 -5.38 9.55 -7.36
C CYS A 34 -5.67 10.01 -5.92
N SER A 35 -6.92 10.41 -5.65
CA SER A 35 -7.31 10.84 -4.30
C SER A 35 -7.14 9.75 -3.23
N ASP A 36 -6.98 10.17 -1.97
CA ASP A 36 -6.91 9.27 -0.81
C ASP A 36 -8.09 8.29 -0.74
N ILE A 37 -9.29 8.75 -1.09
CA ILE A 37 -10.49 7.90 -1.09
C ILE A 37 -10.37 6.79 -2.13
N LEU A 38 -9.86 7.10 -3.33
CA LEU A 38 -9.66 6.11 -4.39
C LEU A 38 -8.58 5.10 -4.00
N LEU A 39 -7.46 5.56 -3.45
CA LEU A 39 -6.41 4.67 -2.96
C LEU A 39 -6.90 3.80 -1.79
N ALA A 40 -7.67 4.36 -0.85
CA ALA A 40 -8.25 3.61 0.26
C ALA A 40 -9.23 2.53 -0.25
N THR A 41 -10.03 2.88 -1.26
CA THR A 41 -10.95 1.95 -1.93
C THR A 41 -10.18 0.81 -2.58
N PHE A 42 -9.12 1.12 -3.33
CA PHE A 42 -8.24 0.11 -3.91
C PHE A 42 -7.65 -0.83 -2.85
N LEU A 43 -7.13 -0.29 -1.75
CA LEU A 43 -6.52 -1.09 -0.68
C LEU A 43 -7.56 -1.97 0.03
N ASN A 44 -8.79 -1.51 0.22
CA ASN A 44 -9.88 -2.34 0.73
C ASN A 44 -10.21 -3.46 -0.26
N GLY A 45 -10.27 -3.15 -1.55
CA GLY A 45 -10.46 -4.14 -2.61
C GLY A 45 -9.35 -5.18 -2.64
N LEU A 46 -8.10 -4.75 -2.42
CA LEU A 46 -6.94 -5.63 -2.37
C LEU A 46 -6.99 -6.58 -1.17
N ILE A 47 -7.47 -6.10 -0.02
CA ILE A 47 -7.74 -6.97 1.13
C ILE A 47 -8.80 -8.01 0.77
N ASN A 48 -9.91 -7.59 0.15
CA ASN A 48 -10.99 -8.50 -0.25
C ASN A 48 -10.50 -9.55 -1.28
N ASP A 49 -9.65 -9.15 -2.23
CA ASP A 49 -9.04 -10.05 -3.22
C ASP A 49 -8.16 -11.13 -2.59
N LYS A 50 -7.37 -10.76 -1.56
CA LYS A 50 -6.37 -11.65 -0.96
C LYS A 50 -6.86 -12.42 0.26
N ARG A 51 -7.84 -11.89 0.98
CA ARG A 51 -8.31 -12.42 2.26
C ARG A 51 -9.78 -12.85 2.23
N GLY A 52 -10.47 -12.59 1.13
CA GLY A 52 -11.92 -12.76 1.00
C GLY A 52 -12.69 -11.55 1.53
N LYS A 53 -13.86 -11.30 0.93
CA LYS A 53 -14.82 -10.30 1.43
C LYS A 53 -15.45 -10.84 2.71
N LYS A 54 -15.36 -10.09 3.81
CA LYS A 54 -16.00 -10.47 5.08
C LYS A 54 -17.52 -10.40 4.95
N GLU A 55 -18.23 -11.29 5.65
CA GLU A 55 -19.67 -11.15 5.81
C GLU A 55 -20.00 -9.93 6.70
N GLY A 56 -21.01 -9.16 6.30
CA GLY A 56 -21.44 -7.94 6.99
C GLY A 56 -20.83 -6.64 6.46
N ASP A 57 -20.81 -5.63 7.32
CA ASP A 57 -20.42 -4.26 6.95
C ASP A 57 -18.97 -4.19 6.48
N GLN A 58 -18.79 -3.69 5.26
CA GLN A 58 -17.48 -3.45 4.70
C GLN A 58 -16.85 -2.18 5.30
N PRO A 59 -15.51 -2.18 5.51
CA PRO A 59 -14.83 -0.98 5.96
C PRO A 59 -14.99 0.13 4.91
N LYS A 60 -15.52 1.27 5.35
CA LYS A 60 -15.62 2.46 4.50
C LYS A 60 -14.22 2.98 4.15
N PRO A 61 -13.98 3.41 2.91
CA PRO A 61 -12.72 4.05 2.53
C PRO A 61 -12.44 5.28 3.41
N GLU A 62 -11.21 5.41 3.88
CA GLU A 62 -10.76 6.55 4.67
C GLU A 62 -10.71 7.82 3.80
N LYS A 63 -11.18 8.95 4.36
CA LYS A 63 -11.15 10.25 3.67
C LYS A 63 -9.75 10.84 3.55
N LYS A 64 -8.86 10.49 4.50
CA LYS A 64 -7.46 10.89 4.52
C LYS A 64 -6.61 9.65 4.80
N LEU A 65 -5.61 9.41 3.97
CA LEU A 65 -4.67 8.31 4.16
C LEU A 65 -3.40 8.82 4.81
N SER A 66 -2.92 8.06 5.78
CA SER A 66 -1.55 8.16 6.29
C SER A 66 -0.79 6.90 5.91
N ASN A 67 0.53 6.99 5.88
CA ASN A 67 1.38 5.82 5.67
C ASN A 67 1.10 4.70 6.67
N ASN A 68 0.74 5.02 7.92
CA ASN A 68 0.34 4.03 8.91
C ASN A 68 -0.92 3.25 8.48
N ILE A 69 -1.91 3.93 7.89
CA ILE A 69 -3.14 3.30 7.38
C ILE A 69 -2.79 2.43 6.17
N ILE A 70 -2.04 2.97 5.21
CA ILE A 70 -1.60 2.23 4.01
C ILE A 70 -0.84 0.97 4.42
N PHE A 71 0.15 1.12 5.30
CA PHE A 71 0.97 0.00 5.77
C PHE A 71 0.12 -1.06 6.49
N ARG A 72 -0.82 -0.65 7.34
CA ARG A 72 -1.75 -1.59 8.00
C ARG A 72 -2.59 -2.36 6.99
N LYS A 73 -3.14 -1.69 5.97
CA LYS A 73 -3.95 -2.36 4.94
C LYS A 73 -3.12 -3.35 4.11
N LEU A 74 -1.90 -2.97 3.73
CA LEU A 74 -0.97 -3.86 3.02
C LEU A 74 -0.57 -5.07 3.86
N LYS A 75 -0.27 -4.87 5.15
CA LYS A 75 0.00 -5.96 6.11
C LYS A 75 -1.15 -6.98 6.13
N ILE A 76 -2.39 -6.50 6.22
CA ILE A 76 -3.58 -7.36 6.23
C ILE A 76 -3.75 -8.07 4.90
N ALA A 77 -3.67 -7.33 3.78
CA ALA A 77 -3.85 -7.88 2.44
C ALA A 77 -2.84 -8.99 2.14
N LEU A 78 -1.57 -8.79 2.51
CA LEU A 78 -0.49 -9.75 2.27
C LEU A 78 -0.35 -10.80 3.38
N ASN A 79 -1.21 -10.77 4.41
CA ASN A 79 -1.17 -11.69 5.57
C ASN A 79 0.19 -11.75 6.27
N LEU A 80 0.84 -10.59 6.44
CA LEU A 80 2.19 -10.52 7.00
C LEU A 80 2.14 -10.44 8.53
N LYS A 81 2.97 -11.23 9.18
CA LYS A 81 3.32 -11.08 10.59
C LYS A 81 4.43 -10.04 10.74
N ASP A 82 4.70 -9.63 11.98
CA ASP A 82 5.73 -8.63 12.25
C ASP A 82 7.10 -9.09 11.74
N ASP A 83 7.44 -10.37 11.94
CA ASP A 83 8.72 -10.93 11.53
C ASP A 83 8.85 -10.97 9.99
N ASP A 84 7.76 -11.26 9.26
CA ASP A 84 7.74 -11.17 7.78
C ASP A 84 8.02 -9.74 7.30
N ILE A 85 7.49 -8.73 7.99
CA ILE A 85 7.72 -7.31 7.63
C ILE A 85 9.17 -6.92 7.91
N LEU A 86 9.75 -7.38 9.03
CA LEU A 86 11.15 -7.13 9.36
C LEU A 86 12.08 -7.74 8.30
N GLU A 87 11.80 -8.96 7.84
CA GLU A 87 12.53 -9.58 6.73
C GLU A 87 12.42 -8.77 5.44
N LEU A 88 11.22 -8.31 5.09
CA LEU A 88 11.01 -7.50 3.88
C LEU A 88 11.78 -6.18 3.92
N LEU A 89 11.79 -5.51 5.08
CA LEU A 89 12.56 -4.28 5.27
C LEU A 89 14.06 -4.55 5.19
N LEU A 90 14.52 -5.66 5.78
CA LEU A 90 15.93 -6.09 5.71
C LEU A 90 16.36 -6.37 4.26
N LEU A 91 15.51 -7.00 3.43
CA LEU A 91 15.77 -7.20 2.00
C LEU A 91 15.94 -5.89 1.23
N ALA A 92 15.37 -4.79 1.73
CA ALA A 92 15.50 -3.45 1.19
C ALA A 92 16.60 -2.62 1.88
N ASP A 93 17.52 -3.28 2.59
CA ASP A 93 18.62 -2.67 3.36
C ASP A 93 18.16 -1.72 4.49
N LEU A 94 16.94 -1.91 5.00
CA LEU A 94 16.39 -1.14 6.10
C LEU A 94 16.17 -2.02 7.34
N GLN A 95 16.97 -1.78 8.38
CA GLN A 95 16.82 -2.44 9.67
C GLN A 95 16.02 -1.57 10.64
N ILE A 96 14.92 -2.12 11.17
CA ILE A 96 14.18 -1.51 12.28
C ILE A 96 13.93 -2.54 13.36
N SER A 97 13.73 -2.09 14.60
CA SER A 97 13.39 -3.00 15.70
C SER A 97 11.91 -3.39 15.69
N LYS A 98 11.57 -4.52 16.31
CA LYS A 98 10.17 -4.94 16.52
C LYS A 98 9.35 -3.91 17.30
N HIS A 99 9.98 -3.21 18.24
CA HIS A 99 9.36 -2.13 19.01
C HIS A 99 9.00 -0.93 18.12
N GLU A 100 9.90 -0.57 17.20
CA GLU A 100 9.68 0.50 16.24
C GLU A 100 8.57 0.14 15.25
N LEU A 101 8.59 -1.09 14.72
CA LEU A 101 7.53 -1.59 13.85
C LEU A 101 6.17 -1.56 14.56
N SER A 102 6.10 -2.04 15.80
CA SER A 102 4.89 -2.03 16.62
C SER A 102 4.34 -0.61 16.81
N ALA A 103 5.20 0.40 16.95
CA ALA A 103 4.81 1.80 17.12
C ALA A 103 3.97 2.34 15.94
N PHE A 104 4.24 1.88 14.71
CA PHE A 104 3.48 2.29 13.52
C PHE A 104 2.04 1.78 13.52
N PHE A 105 1.77 0.67 14.21
CA PHE A 105 0.44 0.06 14.24
C PHE A 105 -0.35 0.39 15.50
N ARG A 106 0.15 1.28 16.37
CA ARG A 106 -0.62 1.78 17.51
C ARG A 106 -1.71 2.76 17.05
N ARG A 107 -2.66 3.05 17.93
CA ARG A 107 -3.64 4.12 17.71
C ARG A 107 -2.95 5.48 17.82
N ALA A 108 -3.42 6.47 17.06
CA ALA A 108 -2.80 7.80 16.99
C ALA A 108 -2.74 8.54 18.34
N ASP A 109 -3.65 8.23 19.26
CA ASP A 109 -3.74 8.77 20.63
C ASP A 109 -2.77 8.09 21.62
N HIS A 110 -2.05 7.05 21.21
CA HIS A 110 -1.19 6.28 22.12
C HIS A 110 0.19 6.94 22.31
N LYS A 111 0.70 7.00 23.55
CA LYS A 111 2.03 7.56 23.93
C LYS A 111 3.28 7.00 23.22
N HIS A 112 3.11 5.92 22.45
CA HIS A 112 4.18 5.21 21.74
C HIS A 112 3.83 5.04 20.27
N TYR A 113 2.80 5.75 19.81
CA TYR A 113 2.49 5.84 18.41
C TYR A 113 3.61 6.62 17.70
N ARG A 114 3.96 6.15 16.51
CA ARG A 114 4.89 6.86 15.62
C ARG A 114 4.30 6.93 14.23
N ASN A 115 4.44 8.09 13.60
CA ASN A 115 4.11 8.24 12.18
C ASN A 115 5.09 7.40 11.36
N CYS A 116 4.54 6.57 10.49
CA CYS A 116 5.32 5.88 9.46
C CYS A 116 5.73 6.91 8.41
N LYS A 117 7.03 7.08 8.18
CA LYS A 117 7.55 7.99 7.17
C LYS A 117 7.52 7.33 5.78
N ASP A 118 7.56 8.15 4.73
CA ASP A 118 7.52 7.67 3.35
C ASP A 118 8.67 6.69 3.05
N GLN A 119 9.86 6.95 3.62
CA GLN A 119 11.03 6.08 3.43
C GLN A 119 10.78 4.65 3.93
N ILE A 120 10.10 4.49 5.06
CA ILE A 120 9.77 3.17 5.61
C ILE A 120 8.83 2.43 4.67
N LEU A 121 7.78 3.11 4.21
CA LEU A 121 6.79 2.51 3.31
C LEU A 121 7.39 2.19 1.93
N ARG A 122 8.26 3.05 1.41
CA ARG A 122 9.00 2.83 0.16
C ARG A 122 9.90 1.59 0.25
N ASN A 123 10.68 1.48 1.33
CA ASN A 123 11.55 0.32 1.55
C ASN A 123 10.73 -0.96 1.76
N PHE A 124 9.60 -0.88 2.46
CA PHE A 124 8.67 -2.02 2.57
C PHE A 124 8.19 -2.50 1.19
N LEU A 125 7.73 -1.59 0.33
CA LEU A 125 7.26 -1.92 -1.02
C LEU A 125 8.41 -2.47 -1.89
N LYS A 126 9.62 -1.92 -1.78
CA LYS A 126 10.83 -2.46 -2.42
C LYS A 126 11.09 -3.90 -1.95
N GLY A 127 11.03 -4.16 -0.65
CA GLY A 127 11.17 -5.50 -0.07
C GLY A 127 10.13 -6.49 -0.62
N VAL A 128 8.86 -6.05 -0.71
CA VAL A 128 7.77 -6.86 -1.31
C VAL A 128 8.10 -7.18 -2.77
N GLN A 129 8.55 -6.20 -3.55
CA GLN A 129 8.95 -6.42 -4.93
C GLN A 129 10.11 -7.43 -5.04
N LEU A 130 11.16 -7.27 -4.23
CA LEU A 130 12.31 -8.18 -4.22
C LEU A 130 11.91 -9.62 -3.86
N LYS A 131 11.00 -9.80 -2.88
CA LYS A 131 10.55 -11.13 -2.44
C LYS A 131 9.68 -11.84 -3.49
N TYR A 132 8.73 -11.13 -4.12
CA TYR A 132 7.76 -11.75 -5.02
C TYR A 132 8.11 -11.65 -6.51
N HIS A 133 9.05 -10.77 -6.87
CA HIS A 133 9.50 -10.55 -8.24
C HIS A 133 11.04 -10.48 -8.32
N PRO A 134 11.77 -11.56 -7.97
CA PRO A 134 13.24 -11.56 -7.97
C PRO A 134 13.85 -11.29 -9.35
N ASN A 135 13.12 -11.60 -10.43
CA ASN A 135 13.53 -11.37 -11.81
C ASN A 135 13.06 -10.04 -12.39
N ALA A 136 12.37 -9.21 -11.61
CA ALA A 136 12.16 -7.82 -11.99
C ALA A 136 13.50 -7.10 -11.79
N GLN A 137 14.44 -7.32 -12.73
CA GLN A 137 15.62 -6.50 -12.87
C GLN A 137 15.19 -5.04 -12.72
N SER A 138 15.92 -4.30 -11.90
CA SER A 138 15.80 -2.86 -11.78
C SER A 138 15.75 -2.27 -13.18
N LYS A 139 14.55 -1.93 -13.66
CA LYS A 139 14.46 -0.81 -14.60
C LYS A 139 15.24 0.31 -13.93
N PRO A 140 16.12 1.01 -14.67
CA PRO A 140 16.98 2.04 -14.11
C PRO A 140 16.15 2.87 -13.15
N GLU A 141 16.69 3.02 -11.94
CA GLU A 141 16.14 3.83 -10.87
C GLU A 141 15.49 5.06 -11.49
N PHE A 142 14.19 5.24 -11.27
CA PHE A 142 13.47 6.38 -11.82
C PHE A 142 14.22 7.64 -11.39
N GLN A 143 14.97 8.23 -12.32
CA GLN A 143 15.77 9.41 -12.05
C GLN A 143 14.83 10.60 -11.99
N TRP A 144 14.66 11.14 -10.80
CA TRP A 144 14.17 12.51 -10.61
C TRP A 144 15.15 13.43 -11.35
N LYS A 145 14.68 14.08 -12.41
CA LYS A 145 15.36 15.24 -13.01
C LYS A 145 14.78 16.50 -12.41
#